data_AF-A0A1H3WH07-F1
#
_entry.id   AF-A0A1H3WH07-F1
#
_cell.length_a   1.000
_cell.length_b   1.000
_cell.length_c   1.000
_cell.angle_alpha   90.00
_cell.angle_beta   90.00
_cell.angle_gamma   90.00
#
_symmetry.space_group_name_H-M   'P 1'
#
loop_
_entity.id
_entity.type
_entity.pdbx_description
1 polymer ?
#
loop_
_entity_poly.entity_id
_entity_poly.type
_entity_poly.pdbx_seq_one_letter_code
_entity_poly.pdbx_strand_id
1 'polypeptide(L)'
;MRRESRQTDHLPKNTSKVTTPVVSSDTRRLAAGQVETDREVSTDNLSRYTEGTHMIGRIATLITLAMLIGAPFVIGLYLGALPDLGAAAKAFLAVGLVWTVSSVVEFLVYTPMLGSGGGYLAFISGNLINMKIPCAMNAREIVGTKTGTPENEIVSTLSIAASSLVTILVLAVGVLLLVPLQPILQSEMLAPAFDNVVPALFGAMAYQYYRKNWKLALVPLVLMSLLFIAVPSLASQTSILILPAGAITIALAWLQFRSGEGRSRL
;
A
#
# COMPACT_ATOMS: atom_id res chain seq x y z
N MET A 1 13.59 10.87 77.74
CA MET A 1 12.30 10.20 78.03
C MET A 1 12.25 8.94 77.18
N ARG A 2 12.68 7.73 77.57
CA ARG A 2 12.38 6.83 78.68
C ARG A 2 10.88 6.61 78.96
N ARG A 3 10.36 5.51 78.40
CA ARG A 3 9.72 4.33 79.05
C ARG A 3 8.52 3.84 78.23
N GLU A 4 8.64 2.65 77.64
CA GLU A 4 8.10 1.34 78.11
C GLU A 4 6.84 1.03 77.28
N SER A 5 6.54 -0.18 76.81
CA SER A 5 6.80 -1.50 77.37
C SER A 5 6.70 -2.60 76.30
N ARG A 6 7.51 -3.64 76.51
CA ARG A 6 7.46 -4.99 75.93
C ARG A 6 6.06 -5.51 75.65
N GLN A 7 5.90 -6.18 74.51
CA GLN A 7 5.18 -7.45 74.46
C GLN A 7 5.83 -8.35 73.40
N THR A 8 6.69 -9.24 73.90
CA THR A 8 7.14 -10.45 73.20
C THR A 8 6.05 -11.49 73.39
N ASP A 9 5.38 -11.91 72.32
CA ASP A 9 4.62 -13.17 72.32
C ASP A 9 4.61 -13.81 70.93
N HIS A 10 5.37 -14.90 70.85
CA HIS A 10 5.16 -16.10 70.04
C HIS A 10 4.30 -16.00 68.77
N LEU A 11 4.91 -15.65 67.62
CA LEU A 11 4.43 -16.15 66.33
C LEU A 11 5.01 -17.55 66.07
N PRO A 12 4.19 -18.57 65.75
CA PRO A 12 4.71 -19.86 65.34
C PRO A 12 5.47 -19.71 64.03
N LYS A 13 6.72 -20.18 63.99
CA LYS A 13 7.47 -20.40 62.75
C LYS A 13 6.75 -21.49 61.96
N ASN A 14 5.76 -21.11 61.16
CA ASN A 14 5.20 -21.99 60.15
C ASN A 14 6.17 -22.05 58.98
N THR A 15 7.19 -22.91 59.11
CA THR A 15 7.93 -23.45 57.96
C THR A 15 7.04 -24.47 57.25
N SER A 16 5.93 -24.02 56.68
CA SER A 16 5.30 -24.74 55.59
C SER A 16 6.26 -24.65 54.42
N LYS A 17 7.01 -25.73 54.19
CA LYS A 17 7.71 -25.97 52.93
C LYS A 17 6.71 -25.64 51.82
N VAL A 18 6.94 -24.56 51.08
CA VAL A 18 6.30 -24.36 49.79
C VAL A 18 6.86 -25.46 48.93
N THR A 19 6.20 -26.61 48.95
CA THR A 19 6.45 -27.71 48.04
C THR A 19 6.11 -27.16 46.67
N THR A 20 7.11 -26.66 45.94
CA THR A 20 6.99 -26.46 44.50
C THR A 20 6.38 -27.75 43.95
N PRO A 21 5.24 -27.71 43.26
CA PRO A 21 4.63 -28.93 42.75
C PRO A 21 5.68 -29.57 41.85
N VAL A 22 6.13 -30.77 42.23
CA VAL A 22 7.03 -31.57 41.39
C VAL A 22 6.15 -32.06 40.24
N VAL A 23 6.00 -31.21 39.22
CA VAL A 23 5.30 -31.56 37.98
C VAL A 23 6.01 -32.79 37.42
N SER A 24 5.30 -33.92 37.40
CA SER A 24 5.87 -35.21 37.02
C SER A 24 6.40 -35.14 35.59
N SER A 25 7.44 -35.92 35.28
CA SER A 25 8.00 -36.01 33.93
C SER A 25 6.94 -36.36 32.89
N ASP A 26 5.93 -37.15 33.27
CA ASP A 26 4.83 -37.55 32.40
C ASP A 26 3.87 -36.39 32.13
N THR A 27 3.57 -35.54 33.12
CA THR A 27 2.74 -34.34 32.90
C THR A 27 3.43 -33.34 31.97
N ARG A 28 4.77 -33.19 32.08
CA ARG A 28 5.54 -32.35 31.13
C ARG A 28 5.59 -32.93 29.73
N ARG A 29 5.68 -34.25 29.58
CA ARG A 29 5.66 -34.94 28.28
C ARG A 29 4.31 -34.82 27.59
N LEU A 30 3.21 -34.97 28.35
CA LEU A 30 1.85 -34.78 27.83
C LEU A 30 1.61 -33.33 27.40
N ALA A 31 2.01 -32.35 28.22
CA ALA A 31 1.93 -30.93 27.85
C ALA A 31 2.79 -30.58 26.63
N ALA A 32 3.99 -31.14 26.51
CA ALA A 32 4.85 -30.97 25.34
C ALA A 32 4.20 -31.54 24.07
N GLY A 33 3.64 -32.75 24.14
CA GLY A 33 2.93 -33.37 23.02
C GLY A 33 1.66 -32.63 22.61
N GLN A 34 0.95 -32.02 23.56
CA GLN A 34 -0.19 -31.14 23.27
C GLN A 34 0.24 -29.85 22.57
N VAL A 35 1.31 -29.20 23.04
CA VAL A 35 1.84 -27.99 22.41
C VAL A 35 2.37 -28.27 21.00
N GLU A 36 2.93 -29.45 20.77
CA GLU A 36 3.43 -29.87 19.46
C GLU A 36 2.28 -30.17 18.48
N THR A 37 1.26 -30.90 18.95
CA THR A 37 0.02 -31.14 18.20
C THR A 37 -0.70 -29.82 17.86
N ASP A 38 -0.85 -28.91 18.83
CA ASP A 38 -1.51 -27.62 18.65
C ASP A 38 -0.74 -26.73 17.66
N ARG A 39 0.60 -26.79 17.67
CA ARG A 39 1.45 -26.10 16.69
C ARG A 39 1.29 -26.69 15.30
N GLU A 40 1.31 -28.02 15.18
CA GLU A 40 1.16 -28.72 13.90
C GLU A 40 -0.20 -28.41 13.24
N VAL A 41 -1.28 -28.49 14.01
CA VAL A 41 -2.64 -28.12 13.57
C VAL A 41 -2.71 -26.65 13.19
N SER A 42 -2.10 -25.75 13.95
CA SER A 42 -2.08 -24.31 13.62
C SER A 42 -1.31 -24.04 12.33
N THR A 43 -0.20 -24.75 12.09
CA THR A 43 0.58 -24.62 10.85
C THR A 43 -0.15 -25.18 9.63
N ASP A 44 -0.88 -26.30 9.77
CA ASP A 44 -1.70 -26.86 8.68
C ASP A 44 -2.87 -25.94 8.31
N ASN A 45 -3.53 -25.34 9.30
CA ASN A 45 -4.59 -24.37 9.03
C ASN A 45 -4.05 -23.12 8.30
N LEU A 46 -2.86 -22.64 8.67
CA LEU A 46 -2.24 -21.49 8.03
C LEU A 46 -1.78 -21.78 6.60
N SER A 47 -1.22 -22.97 6.34
CA SER A 47 -0.82 -23.38 4.99
C SER A 47 -2.03 -23.48 4.07
N ARG A 48 -3.11 -24.13 4.52
CA ARG A 48 -4.38 -24.24 3.77
C ARG A 48 -5.02 -22.88 3.50
N TYR A 49 -4.99 -21.97 4.48
CA TYR A 49 -5.45 -20.60 4.30
C TYR A 49 -4.63 -19.86 3.23
N THR A 50 -3.30 -20.00 3.28
CA THR A 50 -2.38 -19.35 2.34
C THR A 50 -2.58 -19.87 0.92
N GLU A 51 -2.69 -21.19 0.74
CA GLU A 51 -2.98 -21.82 -0.56
C GLU A 51 -4.33 -21.35 -1.13
N GLY A 52 -5.39 -21.35 -0.31
CA GLY A 52 -6.69 -20.84 -0.69
C GLY A 52 -6.63 -19.36 -1.10
N THR A 53 -5.89 -18.55 -0.34
CA THR A 53 -5.69 -17.12 -0.63
C THR A 53 -4.98 -16.90 -1.96
N HIS A 54 -3.93 -17.67 -2.27
CA HIS A 54 -3.26 -17.58 -3.57
C HIS A 54 -4.15 -18.03 -4.72
N MET A 55 -4.93 -19.09 -4.55
CA MET A 55 -5.84 -19.57 -5.59
C MET A 55 -6.91 -18.52 -5.91
N ILE A 56 -7.61 -18.03 -4.87
CA ILE A 56 -8.64 -17.00 -5.02
C ILE A 56 -8.03 -15.70 -5.56
N GLY A 57 -6.89 -15.27 -4.99
CA GLY A 57 -6.19 -14.06 -5.40
C GLY A 57 -5.80 -14.07 -6.87
N ARG A 58 -5.25 -15.17 -7.38
CA ARG A 58 -4.88 -15.31 -8.80
C ARG A 58 -6.09 -15.25 -9.72
N ILE A 59 -7.15 -15.99 -9.39
CA ILE A 59 -8.39 -16.01 -10.19
C ILE A 59 -9.02 -14.61 -10.21
N ALA A 60 -9.16 -13.98 -9.04
CA ALA A 60 -9.72 -12.63 -8.93
C ALA A 60 -8.88 -11.60 -9.69
N THR A 61 -7.55 -11.69 -9.62
CA THR A 61 -6.65 -10.81 -10.36
C THR A 61 -6.82 -10.99 -11.87
N LEU A 62 -6.92 -12.24 -12.36
CA LEU A 62 -7.14 -12.53 -13.78
C LEU A 62 -8.47 -11.96 -14.28
N ILE A 63 -9.56 -12.17 -13.52
CA ILE A 63 -10.89 -11.64 -13.84
C ILE A 63 -10.85 -10.11 -13.86
N THR A 64 -10.26 -9.49 -12.84
CA THR A 64 -10.15 -8.03 -12.76
C THR A 64 -9.35 -7.47 -13.93
N LEU A 65 -8.24 -8.10 -14.30
CA LEU A 65 -7.44 -7.69 -15.45
C LEU A 65 -8.23 -7.78 -16.76
N ALA A 66 -8.98 -8.86 -16.95
CA ALA A 66 -9.84 -9.04 -18.11
C ALA A 66 -10.94 -7.96 -18.17
N MET A 67 -11.58 -7.64 -17.02
CA MET A 67 -12.59 -6.58 -16.95
C MET A 67 -11.98 -5.19 -17.16
N LEU A 68 -10.81 -4.91 -16.60
CA LEU A 68 -10.11 -3.63 -16.73
C LEU A 68 -9.74 -3.33 -18.18
N ILE A 69 -9.19 -4.33 -18.88
CA ILE A 69 -8.85 -4.20 -20.30
C ILE A 69 -10.12 -4.18 -21.14
N GLY A 70 -11.09 -5.05 -20.85
CA GLY A 70 -12.31 -5.22 -21.66
C GLY A 70 -13.29 -4.04 -21.57
N ALA A 71 -13.43 -3.40 -20.42
CA ALA A 71 -14.37 -2.30 -20.19
C ALA A 71 -14.27 -1.16 -21.23
N PRO A 72 -13.10 -0.57 -21.53
CA PRO A 72 -12.99 0.49 -22.53
C PRO A 72 -13.35 0.01 -23.95
N PHE A 73 -13.04 -1.24 -24.31
CA PHE A 73 -13.43 -1.79 -25.62
C PHE A 73 -14.94 -2.00 -25.71
N VAL A 74 -15.58 -2.52 -24.66
CA VAL A 74 -17.04 -2.69 -24.61
C VAL A 74 -17.75 -1.33 -24.69
N ILE A 75 -17.26 -0.34 -23.96
CA ILE A 75 -17.78 1.04 -23.99
C ILE A 75 -17.59 1.65 -25.39
N GLY A 76 -16.39 1.51 -25.98
CA GLY A 76 -16.09 2.01 -27.32
C GLY A 76 -16.92 1.35 -28.43
N LEU A 77 -17.18 0.04 -28.31
CA LEU A 77 -18.10 -0.71 -29.18
C LEU A 77 -19.54 -0.19 -29.07
N TYR A 78 -20.02 0.05 -27.84
CA TYR A 78 -21.37 0.54 -27.60
C TYR A 78 -21.58 1.98 -28.10
N LEU A 79 -20.58 2.84 -27.95
CA LEU A 79 -20.62 4.25 -28.38
C LEU A 79 -20.24 4.46 -29.86
N GLY A 80 -19.84 3.40 -30.58
CA GLY A 80 -19.34 3.52 -31.97
C GLY A 80 -18.01 4.27 -32.11
N ALA A 81 -17.35 4.59 -31.01
CA ALA A 81 -16.08 5.30 -30.93
C ALA A 81 -14.97 4.32 -30.53
N LEU A 82 -14.63 3.40 -31.44
CA LEU A 82 -13.56 2.45 -31.21
C LEU A 82 -12.22 3.21 -31.12
N PRO A 83 -11.44 3.03 -30.04
CA PRO A 83 -10.14 3.66 -29.94
C PRO A 83 -9.25 3.16 -31.09
N ASP A 84 -8.48 4.06 -31.70
CA ASP A 84 -7.45 3.66 -32.66
C ASP A 84 -6.48 2.68 -31.97
N LEU A 85 -6.57 1.41 -32.35
CA LEU A 85 -5.77 0.33 -31.76
C LEU A 85 -4.27 0.58 -31.94
N GLY A 86 -3.87 1.25 -33.03
CA GLY A 86 -2.47 1.60 -33.29
C GLY A 86 -1.95 2.67 -32.33
N ALA A 87 -2.72 3.74 -32.10
CA ALA A 87 -2.40 4.76 -31.11
C ALA A 87 -2.45 4.22 -29.68
N ALA A 88 -3.47 3.41 -29.34
CA ALA A 88 -3.61 2.80 -28.02
C ALA A 88 -2.44 1.87 -27.69
N ALA A 89 -2.01 1.03 -28.64
CA ALA A 89 -0.86 0.15 -28.46
C ALA A 89 0.46 0.94 -28.30
N LYS A 90 0.67 1.99 -29.10
CA LYS A 90 1.85 2.87 -28.96
C LYS A 90 1.88 3.58 -27.62
N ALA A 91 0.74 4.11 -27.17
CA ALA A 91 0.62 4.75 -25.86
C ALA A 91 0.87 3.74 -24.72
N PHE A 92 0.29 2.54 -24.82
CA PHE A 92 0.49 1.47 -23.85
C PHE A 92 1.95 1.02 -23.79
N LEU A 93 2.65 0.89 -24.91
CA LEU A 93 4.07 0.54 -24.92
C LEU A 93 4.96 1.66 -24.36
N ALA A 94 4.68 2.91 -24.73
CA ALA A 94 5.46 4.07 -24.29
C ALA A 94 5.36 4.28 -22.77
N VAL A 95 4.16 4.18 -22.21
CA VAL A 95 3.92 4.33 -20.77
C VAL A 95 4.24 3.03 -20.03
N GLY A 96 3.83 1.91 -20.59
CA GLY A 96 3.94 0.58 -19.99
C GLY A 96 5.38 0.19 -19.69
N LEU A 97 6.36 0.51 -20.55
CA LEU A 97 7.77 0.18 -20.28
C LEU A 97 8.28 0.82 -18.98
N VAL A 98 8.01 2.12 -18.77
CA VAL A 98 8.44 2.84 -17.57
C VAL A 98 7.69 2.34 -16.34
N TRP A 99 6.37 2.16 -16.46
CA TRP A 99 5.52 1.74 -15.35
C TRP A 99 5.72 0.28 -14.98
N THR A 100 6.09 -0.61 -15.91
CA THR A 100 6.33 -2.03 -15.62
C THR A 100 7.47 -2.20 -14.62
N VAL A 101 8.57 -1.46 -14.78
CA VAL A 101 9.70 -1.51 -13.83
C VAL A 101 9.25 -1.04 -12.44
N SER A 102 8.50 0.07 -12.39
CA SER A 102 7.94 0.59 -11.13
C SER A 102 7.01 -0.43 -10.47
N SER A 103 6.11 -1.06 -11.22
CA SER A 103 5.16 -2.06 -10.72
C SER A 103 5.87 -3.28 -10.15
N VAL A 104 6.96 -3.75 -10.76
CA VAL A 104 7.75 -4.88 -10.24
C VAL A 104 8.41 -4.51 -8.92
N VAL A 105 9.05 -3.34 -8.84
CA VAL A 105 9.66 -2.85 -7.60
C VAL A 105 8.60 -2.68 -6.51
N GLU A 106 7.46 -2.11 -6.85
CA GLU A 106 6.32 -1.92 -5.96
C GLU A 106 5.82 -3.25 -5.40
N PHE A 107 5.65 -4.26 -6.26
CA PHE A 107 5.28 -5.60 -5.87
C PHE A 107 6.29 -6.21 -4.88
N LEU A 108 7.58 -6.13 -5.19
CA LEU A 108 8.63 -6.72 -4.35
C LEU A 108 8.75 -6.03 -2.98
N VAL A 109 8.52 -4.71 -2.92
CA VAL A 109 8.62 -3.95 -1.66
C VAL A 109 7.41 -4.19 -0.76
N TYR A 110 6.19 -4.22 -1.32
CA TYR A 110 4.98 -4.25 -0.51
C TYR A 110 4.44 -5.66 -0.21
N THR A 111 4.77 -6.67 -1.01
CA THR A 111 4.38 -8.06 -0.71
C THR A 111 4.87 -8.55 0.66
N PRO A 112 6.16 -8.41 1.04
CA PRO A 112 6.62 -8.84 2.38
C PRO A 112 6.04 -7.98 3.51
N MET A 113 5.59 -6.76 3.20
CA MET A 113 5.01 -5.84 4.17
C MET A 113 3.56 -6.19 4.53
N LEU A 114 2.77 -6.62 3.54
CA LEU A 114 1.32 -6.81 3.65
C LEU A 114 0.91 -8.29 3.80
N GLY A 115 1.76 -9.23 3.38
CA GLY A 115 1.41 -10.65 3.28
C GLY A 115 0.64 -10.97 1.99
N SER A 116 0.30 -12.24 1.81
CA SER A 116 -0.31 -12.75 0.59
C SER A 116 -1.74 -12.22 0.37
N GLY A 117 -2.58 -12.26 1.42
CA GLY A 117 -3.96 -11.78 1.35
C GLY A 117 -4.06 -10.28 1.13
N GLY A 118 -3.35 -9.50 1.95
CA GLY A 118 -3.29 -8.04 1.83
C GLY A 118 -2.70 -7.60 0.49
N GLY A 119 -1.66 -8.29 0.00
CA GLY A 119 -1.03 -8.01 -1.29
C GLY A 119 -2.01 -8.10 -2.46
N TYR A 120 -2.65 -9.25 -2.67
CA TYR A 120 -3.60 -9.41 -3.79
C TYR A 120 -4.73 -8.37 -3.73
N LEU A 121 -5.30 -8.15 -2.54
CA LEU A 121 -6.42 -7.22 -2.40
C LEU A 121 -5.99 -5.76 -2.64
N ALA A 122 -4.79 -5.38 -2.20
CA ALA A 122 -4.23 -4.06 -2.44
C ALA A 122 -3.96 -3.82 -3.93
N PHE A 123 -3.39 -4.81 -4.63
CA PHE A 123 -3.12 -4.70 -6.08
C PHE A 123 -4.40 -4.68 -6.93
N ILE A 124 -5.42 -5.44 -6.56
CA ILE A 124 -6.72 -5.42 -7.26
C ILE A 124 -7.46 -4.09 -7.04
N SER A 125 -7.47 -3.58 -5.80
CA SER A 125 -8.22 -2.36 -5.47
C SER A 125 -7.49 -1.06 -5.80
N GLY A 126 -6.17 -1.12 -6.00
CA GLY A 126 -5.35 0.03 -6.41
C GLY A 126 -5.13 1.06 -5.30
N ASN A 127 -4.46 2.15 -5.68
CA ASN A 127 -4.10 3.29 -4.79
C ASN A 127 -3.36 2.85 -3.51
N LEU A 128 -2.35 1.99 -3.67
CA LEU A 128 -1.64 1.36 -2.57
C LEU A 128 -0.97 2.40 -1.67
N ILE A 129 -0.16 3.29 -2.26
CA ILE A 129 0.69 4.25 -1.56
C ILE A 129 -0.11 5.24 -0.74
N ASN A 130 -1.23 5.74 -1.26
CA ASN A 130 -1.95 6.84 -0.60
C ASN A 130 -3.01 6.36 0.38
N MET A 131 -3.61 5.18 0.17
CA MET A 131 -4.72 4.72 1.02
C MET A 131 -4.48 3.37 1.67
N LYS A 132 -3.99 2.35 0.94
CA LYS A 132 -3.97 0.97 1.47
C LYS A 132 -2.81 0.71 2.42
N ILE A 133 -1.60 1.12 2.03
CA ILE A 133 -0.40 0.98 2.84
C ILE A 133 -0.49 1.79 4.14
N PRO A 134 -0.81 3.10 4.15
CA PRO A 134 -0.92 3.83 5.41
C PRO A 134 -2.03 3.28 6.32
N CYS A 135 -3.13 2.78 5.75
CA CYS A 135 -4.19 2.14 6.53
C CYS A 135 -3.70 0.84 7.18
N ALA A 136 -3.03 -0.04 6.43
CA ALA A 136 -2.46 -1.28 6.95
C ALA A 136 -1.35 -1.01 7.99
N MET A 137 -0.50 -0.01 7.77
CA MET A 137 0.54 0.40 8.72
C MET A 137 -0.07 0.90 10.03
N ASN A 138 -1.10 1.73 9.96
CA ASN A 138 -1.79 2.26 11.13
C ASN A 138 -2.51 1.15 11.90
N ALA A 139 -3.23 0.26 11.20
CA ALA A 139 -3.87 -0.90 11.82
C ALA A 139 -2.85 -1.80 12.52
N ARG A 140 -1.70 -2.05 11.88
CA ARG A 140 -0.58 -2.80 12.48
C ARG A 140 -0.05 -2.11 13.74
N GLU A 141 0.14 -0.79 13.70
CA GLU A 141 0.64 -0.02 14.85
C GLU A 141 -0.35 -0.06 16.03
N ILE A 142 -1.64 0.07 15.76
CA ILE A 142 -2.71 -0.01 16.79
C ILE A 142 -2.75 -1.39 17.45
N VAL A 143 -2.63 -2.46 16.67
CA VAL A 143 -2.69 -3.84 17.19
C VAL A 143 -1.34 -4.30 17.75
N GLY A 144 -0.24 -3.62 17.39
CA GLY A 144 1.11 -3.96 17.84
C GLY A 144 1.73 -5.19 17.17
N THR A 145 1.27 -5.56 15.98
CA THR A 145 1.78 -6.74 15.24
C THR A 145 3.09 -6.42 14.50
N LYS A 146 3.93 -7.43 14.28
CA LYS A 146 5.21 -7.28 13.57
C LYS A 146 5.10 -7.74 12.12
N THR A 147 5.82 -7.07 11.21
CA THR A 147 5.87 -7.49 9.80
C THR A 147 6.36 -8.92 9.66
N GLY A 148 5.74 -9.68 8.75
CA GLY A 148 6.11 -11.07 8.47
C GLY A 148 5.58 -12.10 9.48
N THR A 149 4.74 -11.70 10.44
CA THR A 149 4.00 -12.64 11.28
C THR A 149 2.61 -12.94 10.73
N PRO A 150 2.02 -14.13 11.00
CA PRO A 150 0.67 -14.47 10.55
C PRO A 150 -0.39 -13.48 11.05
N GLU A 151 -0.24 -12.97 12.26
CA GLU A 151 -1.16 -11.98 12.85
C GLU A 151 -1.15 -10.68 12.05
N ASN A 152 0.04 -10.23 11.61
CA ASN A 152 0.16 -9.05 10.77
C ASN A 152 -0.48 -9.23 9.40
N GLU A 153 -0.39 -10.42 8.81
CA GLU A 153 -1.03 -10.72 7.54
C GLU A 153 -2.56 -10.64 7.65
N ILE A 154 -3.13 -11.16 8.74
CA ILE A 154 -4.57 -11.09 9.00
C ILE A 154 -5.00 -9.62 9.20
N VAL A 155 -4.30 -8.87 10.06
CA VAL A 155 -4.60 -7.46 10.33
C VAL A 155 -4.48 -6.61 9.06
N SER A 156 -3.42 -6.81 8.29
CA SER A 156 -3.19 -6.08 7.02
C SER A 156 -4.28 -6.39 6.00
N THR A 157 -4.65 -7.67 5.86
CA THR A 157 -5.71 -8.09 4.94
C THR A 157 -7.06 -7.46 5.31
N LEU A 158 -7.44 -7.51 6.59
CA LEU A 158 -8.71 -6.94 7.06
C LEU A 158 -8.74 -5.41 6.90
N SER A 159 -7.63 -4.74 7.23
CA SER A 159 -7.49 -3.30 7.08
C SER A 159 -7.66 -2.86 5.61
N ILE A 160 -7.02 -3.58 4.69
CA ILE A 160 -7.11 -3.30 3.26
C ILE A 160 -8.52 -3.57 2.75
N ALA A 161 -9.15 -4.67 3.19
CA ALA A 161 -10.54 -4.99 2.84
C ALA A 161 -11.51 -3.89 3.27
N ALA A 162 -11.42 -3.44 4.53
CA ALA A 162 -12.24 -2.35 5.04
C ALA A 162 -12.00 -1.05 4.25
N SER A 163 -10.74 -0.68 4.01
CA SER A 163 -10.39 0.50 3.20
C SER A 163 -10.99 0.42 1.80
N SER A 164 -10.92 -0.75 1.16
CA SER A 164 -11.45 -0.95 -0.20
C SER A 164 -12.97 -0.91 -0.26
N LEU A 165 -13.66 -1.51 0.70
CA LEU A 165 -15.12 -1.40 0.80
C LEU A 165 -15.58 0.05 0.99
N VAL A 166 -14.93 0.79 1.88
CA VAL A 166 -15.22 2.21 2.10
C VAL A 166 -14.95 3.01 0.83
N THR A 167 -13.86 2.73 0.13
CA THR A 167 -13.52 3.41 -1.15
C THR A 167 -14.62 3.15 -2.19
N ILE A 168 -15.05 1.90 -2.36
CA ILE A 168 -16.10 1.53 -3.31
C ILE A 168 -17.41 2.24 -2.95
N LEU A 169 -17.78 2.26 -1.66
CA LEU A 169 -19.00 2.92 -1.21
C LEU A 169 -18.96 4.43 -1.49
N VAL A 170 -17.85 5.09 -1.16
CA VAL A 170 -17.68 6.53 -1.42
C VAL A 170 -17.72 6.83 -2.91
N LEU A 171 -17.05 6.02 -3.74
CA LEU A 171 -17.09 6.18 -5.20
C LEU A 171 -18.49 5.95 -5.76
N ALA A 172 -19.20 4.91 -5.29
CA ALA A 172 -20.56 4.62 -5.73
C ALA A 172 -21.53 5.76 -5.40
N VAL A 173 -21.45 6.29 -4.17
CA VAL A 173 -22.25 7.45 -3.76
C VAL A 173 -21.84 8.70 -4.55
N GLY A 174 -20.55 8.95 -4.73
CA GLY A 174 -20.05 10.08 -5.49
C GLY A 174 -20.53 10.07 -6.95
N VAL A 175 -20.48 8.92 -7.61
CA VAL A 175 -20.99 8.75 -8.98
C VAL A 175 -22.51 8.92 -9.03
N LEU A 176 -23.24 8.36 -8.07
CA LEU A 176 -24.70 8.51 -8.00
C LEU A 176 -25.12 9.97 -7.81
N LEU A 177 -24.42 10.71 -6.95
CA LEU A 177 -24.64 12.15 -6.73
C LEU A 177 -24.23 13.00 -7.94
N LEU A 178 -23.37 12.50 -8.81
CA LEU A 178 -22.95 13.21 -10.03
C LEU A 178 -24.05 13.20 -11.11
N VAL A 179 -24.91 12.17 -11.16
CA VAL A 179 -26.02 12.05 -12.12
C VAL A 179 -26.92 13.29 -12.15
N PRO A 180 -27.47 13.79 -11.03
CA PRO A 180 -28.30 14.99 -11.03
C PRO A 180 -27.50 16.29 -11.27
N LEU A 181 -26.18 16.28 -11.13
CA LEU A 181 -25.32 17.44 -11.36
C LEU A 181 -24.88 17.58 -12.84
N GLN A 182 -25.08 16.55 -13.66
CA GLN A 182 -24.74 16.55 -15.09
C GLN A 182 -25.19 17.81 -15.87
N PRO A 183 -26.44 18.33 -15.73
CA PRO A 183 -26.86 19.50 -16.50
C PRO A 183 -26.09 20.78 -16.13
N ILE A 184 -25.57 20.88 -14.91
CA ILE A 184 -24.75 22.02 -14.48
C ILE A 184 -23.32 21.86 -15.02
N LEU A 185 -22.77 20.65 -14.94
CA LEU A 185 -21.42 20.33 -15.41
C LEU A 185 -21.26 20.50 -16.92
N GLN A 186 -22.32 20.30 -17.70
CA GLN A 186 -22.30 20.47 -19.16
C GLN A 186 -22.52 21.92 -19.64
N SER A 187 -22.57 22.90 -18.72
CA SER A 187 -22.66 24.31 -19.09
C SER A 187 -21.37 24.80 -19.76
N GLU A 188 -21.50 25.64 -20.80
CA GLU A 188 -20.34 26.21 -21.53
C GLU A 188 -19.38 26.99 -20.62
N MET A 189 -19.86 27.52 -19.49
CA MET A 189 -19.02 28.20 -18.50
C MET A 189 -17.98 27.28 -17.86
N LEU A 190 -18.28 25.97 -17.74
CA LEU A 190 -17.39 24.99 -17.12
C LEU A 190 -16.54 24.21 -18.14
N ALA A 191 -16.79 24.35 -19.44
CA ALA A 191 -15.97 23.73 -20.49
C ALA A 191 -14.45 23.93 -20.30
N PRO A 192 -13.93 25.16 -20.07
CA PRO A 192 -12.50 25.35 -19.84
C PRO A 192 -11.99 24.71 -18.54
N ALA A 193 -12.85 24.50 -17.54
CA ALA A 193 -12.46 23.77 -16.34
C ALA A 193 -12.25 22.28 -16.64
N PHE A 194 -13.11 21.67 -17.48
CA PHE A 194 -12.98 20.27 -17.90
C PHE A 194 -11.76 20.01 -18.79
N ASP A 195 -11.45 20.94 -19.71
CA ASP A 195 -10.26 20.84 -20.55
C ASP A 195 -8.95 20.84 -19.75
N ASN A 196 -8.96 21.49 -18.58
CA ASN A 196 -7.80 21.58 -17.69
C ASN A 196 -7.80 20.54 -16.56
N VAL A 197 -8.74 19.59 -16.53
CA VAL A 197 -8.78 18.54 -15.50
C VAL A 197 -7.52 17.69 -15.53
N VAL A 198 -7.06 17.29 -16.73
CA VAL A 198 -5.87 16.44 -16.87
C VAL A 198 -4.61 17.16 -16.36
N PRO A 199 -4.26 18.39 -16.82
CA PRO A 199 -3.18 19.18 -16.25
C PRO A 199 -3.31 19.42 -14.74
N ALA A 200 -4.52 19.74 -14.24
CA ALA A 200 -4.75 20.00 -12.82
C ALA A 200 -4.52 18.75 -11.95
N LEU A 201 -4.96 17.57 -12.41
CA LEU A 201 -4.73 16.29 -11.73
C LEU A 201 -3.23 15.98 -11.65
N PHE A 202 -2.50 16.07 -12.76
CA PHE A 202 -1.07 15.83 -12.76
C PHE A 202 -0.30 16.88 -11.95
N GLY A 203 -0.72 18.15 -11.98
CA GLY A 203 -0.15 19.21 -11.16
C GLY A 203 -0.34 18.98 -9.65
N ALA A 204 -1.54 18.57 -9.23
CA ALA A 204 -1.83 18.23 -7.84
C ALA A 204 -0.99 17.02 -7.36
N MET A 205 -0.85 15.98 -8.19
CA MET A 205 0.04 14.86 -7.89
C MET A 205 1.50 15.29 -7.80
N ALA A 206 1.97 16.10 -8.75
CA ALA A 206 3.34 16.63 -8.74
C ALA A 206 3.63 17.39 -7.44
N TYR A 207 2.70 18.25 -6.99
CA TYR A 207 2.82 18.95 -5.71
C TYR A 207 2.94 17.98 -4.51
N GLN A 208 2.11 16.94 -4.46
CA GLN A 208 2.19 15.92 -3.40
C GLN A 208 3.54 15.21 -3.35
N TYR A 209 4.19 14.98 -4.49
CA TYR A 209 5.53 14.40 -4.54
C TYR A 209 6.62 15.43 -4.18
N TYR A 210 6.51 16.66 -4.65
CA TYR A 210 7.55 17.69 -4.46
C TYR A 210 7.63 18.24 -3.04
N ARG A 211 6.51 18.29 -2.30
CA ARG A 211 6.51 18.76 -0.90
C ARG A 211 7.41 17.95 0.03
N LYS A 212 7.69 16.68 -0.28
CA LYS A 212 8.57 15.83 0.54
C LYS A 212 10.04 16.23 0.38
N ASN A 213 10.49 16.57 -0.83
CA ASN A 213 11.89 16.91 -1.12
C ASN A 213 12.00 18.02 -2.18
N TRP A 214 11.67 19.26 -1.79
CA TRP A 214 11.57 20.40 -2.72
C TRP A 214 12.87 20.69 -3.50
N LYS A 215 14.04 20.53 -2.87
CA LYS A 215 15.35 20.79 -3.52
C LYS A 215 15.65 19.81 -4.67
N LEU A 216 15.31 18.53 -4.48
CA LEU A 216 15.51 17.46 -5.48
C LEU A 216 14.49 17.53 -6.61
N ALA A 217 13.28 17.99 -6.30
CA ALA A 217 12.19 18.15 -7.25
C ALA A 217 12.32 19.39 -8.14
N LEU A 218 12.84 20.49 -7.60
CA LEU A 218 12.90 21.78 -8.29
C LEU A 218 13.88 21.75 -9.47
N VAL A 219 15.02 21.07 -9.34
CA VAL A 219 16.09 21.05 -10.35
C VAL A 219 15.64 20.38 -11.66
N PRO A 220 15.08 19.15 -11.65
CA PRO A 220 14.52 18.54 -12.86
C PRO A 220 13.34 19.33 -13.43
N LEU A 221 12.49 19.90 -12.56
CA LEU A 221 11.33 20.67 -12.99
C LEU A 221 11.72 21.92 -13.78
N VAL A 222 12.60 22.75 -13.21
CA VAL A 222 13.08 23.98 -13.86
C VAL A 222 13.81 23.66 -15.16
N LEU A 223 14.67 22.63 -15.16
CA LEU A 223 15.39 22.20 -16.35
C LEU A 223 14.45 21.75 -17.47
N MET A 224 13.44 20.92 -17.15
CA MET A 224 12.48 20.43 -18.14
C MET A 224 11.55 21.54 -18.63
N SER A 225 11.09 22.44 -17.75
CA SER A 225 10.30 23.61 -18.14
C SER A 225 11.08 24.53 -19.08
N LEU A 226 12.35 24.82 -18.79
CA LEU A 226 13.23 25.60 -19.68
C LEU A 226 13.43 24.91 -21.02
N LEU A 227 13.61 23.59 -21.03
CA LEU A 227 13.79 22.81 -22.25
C LEU A 227 12.54 22.84 -23.15
N PHE A 228 11.34 22.75 -22.58
CA PHE A 228 10.08 22.83 -23.34
C PHE A 228 9.82 24.23 -23.91
N ILE A 229 10.24 25.30 -23.20
CA ILE A 229 10.17 26.67 -23.72
C ILE A 229 11.18 26.85 -24.86
N ALA A 230 12.39 26.33 -24.71
CA ALA A 230 13.46 26.47 -25.70
C ALA A 230 13.20 25.64 -26.97
N VAL A 231 12.57 24.47 -26.86
CA VAL A 231 12.30 23.59 -27.99
C VAL A 231 10.89 22.99 -27.90
N PRO A 232 9.87 23.71 -28.41
CA PRO A 232 8.46 23.28 -28.34
C PRO A 232 8.18 21.95 -29.07
N SER A 233 9.01 21.58 -30.05
CA SER A 233 8.86 20.33 -30.79
C SER A 233 9.09 19.07 -29.96
N LEU A 234 9.72 19.17 -28.77
CA LEU A 234 9.86 18.04 -27.84
C LEU A 234 8.61 17.78 -27.00
N ALA A 235 7.63 18.69 -26.98
CA ALA A 235 6.38 18.51 -26.24
C ALA A 235 5.53 17.33 -26.77
N SER A 236 5.76 16.88 -28.01
CA SER A 236 5.13 15.69 -28.58
C SER A 236 5.85 14.37 -28.23
N GLN A 237 7.06 14.44 -27.66
CA GLN A 237 7.92 13.30 -27.31
C GLN A 237 8.08 13.12 -25.79
N THR A 238 7.12 13.60 -25.00
CA THR A 238 7.16 13.63 -23.53
C THR A 238 7.53 12.28 -22.92
N SER A 239 7.10 11.16 -23.52
CA SER A 239 7.38 9.80 -23.04
C SER A 239 8.88 9.43 -23.10
N ILE A 240 9.63 9.91 -24.10
CA ILE A 240 11.07 9.65 -24.23
C ILE A 240 11.85 10.51 -23.22
N LEU A 241 11.31 11.69 -22.89
CA LEU A 241 11.93 12.67 -22.00
C LEU A 241 11.85 12.29 -20.50
N ILE A 242 10.97 11.35 -20.14
CA ILE A 242 10.87 10.81 -18.77
C ILE A 242 12.16 10.08 -18.37
N LEU A 243 12.82 9.39 -19.31
CA LEU A 243 14.05 8.64 -19.03
C LEU A 243 15.23 9.54 -18.61
N PRO A 244 15.61 10.59 -19.37
CA PRO A 244 16.68 11.50 -18.95
C PRO A 244 16.30 12.32 -17.72
N ALA A 245 15.04 12.76 -17.58
CA ALA A 245 14.58 13.46 -16.38
C ALA A 245 14.68 12.58 -15.12
N GLY A 246 14.27 11.32 -15.23
CA GLY A 246 14.42 10.32 -14.18
C GLY A 246 15.89 10.06 -13.85
N ALA A 247 16.75 9.89 -14.85
CA ALA A 247 18.19 9.69 -14.67
C ALA A 247 18.87 10.86 -13.95
N ILE A 248 18.54 12.11 -14.30
CA ILE A 248 19.05 13.31 -13.62
C ILE A 248 18.59 13.33 -12.16
N THR A 249 17.32 13.01 -11.90
CA THR A 249 16.76 12.98 -10.55
C THR A 249 17.45 11.92 -9.68
N ILE A 250 17.68 10.72 -10.23
CA ILE A 250 18.38 9.62 -9.55
C ILE A 250 19.85 9.99 -9.30
N ALA A 251 20.54 10.60 -10.27
CA ALA A 251 21.93 11.03 -10.14
C ALA A 251 22.08 12.10 -9.05
N LEU A 252 21.18 13.09 -9.00
CA LEU A 252 21.14 14.10 -7.95
C LEU A 252 20.85 13.48 -6.58
N ALA A 253 19.91 12.54 -6.50
CA ALA A 253 19.62 11.83 -5.24
C ALA A 253 20.83 11.03 -4.75
N TRP A 254 21.57 10.38 -5.66
CA TRP A 254 22.77 9.63 -5.33
C TRP A 254 23.92 10.52 -4.84
N LEU A 255 24.13 11.68 -5.48
CA LEU A 255 25.12 12.66 -5.03
C LEU A 255 24.78 13.23 -3.63
N GLN A 256 23.50 13.53 -3.38
CA GLN A 256 23.06 14.01 -2.07
C GLN A 256 23.20 12.97 -0.97
N PHE A 257 22.95 11.69 -1.29
CA PHE A 257 23.19 10.56 -0.38
C PHE A 257 24.67 10.43 -0.03
N ARG A 258 25.57 10.57 -1.02
CA ARG A 258 27.02 10.47 -0.83
C ARG A 258 27.62 11.67 -0.08
N SER A 259 26.98 12.84 -0.13
CA SER A 259 27.42 14.05 0.59
C SER A 259 27.06 14.07 2.09
N GLY A 260 26.45 13.01 2.62
CA GLY A 260 26.19 12.84 4.07
C GLY A 260 24.95 13.56 4.62
N GLU A 261 24.24 14.33 3.81
CA GLU A 261 23.07 15.13 4.25
C GLU A 261 21.80 14.28 4.49
N GLY A 262 21.79 13.03 4.01
CA GLY A 262 20.66 12.10 4.17
C GLY A 262 20.54 11.41 5.53
N ARG A 263 21.51 11.57 6.44
CA ARG A 263 21.50 10.87 7.76
C ARG A 263 20.71 11.61 8.86
N SER A 264 20.19 12.81 8.58
CA SER A 264 19.48 13.64 9.58
C SER A 264 17.95 13.64 9.47
N ARG A 265 17.37 12.89 8.52
CA ARG A 265 15.92 12.91 8.23
C ARG A 265 15.32 11.52 7.93
N LEU A 266 15.82 10.48 8.59
CA LEU A 266 15.11 9.20 8.71
C LEU A 266 14.42 9.15 10.07
#